data_AF-A0A5K1GQX0-F1
#
_entry.id   AF-A0A5K1GQX0-F1
#
_cell.length_a   1.000
_cell.length_b   1.000
_cell.length_c   1.000
_cell.angle_alpha   90.00
_cell.angle_beta   90.00
_cell.angle_gamma   90.00
#
_symmetry.space_group_name_H-M   'P 1'
#
loop_
_entity.id
_entity.type
_entity.pdbx_description
1 polymer ?
#
loop_
_entity_poly.entity_id
_entity_poly.type
_entity_poly.pdbx_seq_one_letter_code
_entity_poly.pdbx_strand_id
1 'polypeptide(L)'
;EKAHYASRDPIVALKKYIIENDLATESELKAIEKKIDEVIEDAVEFADQSPLPPRSQLLENVFADPKGFGIGPDGRYRCEDPGFTEGTAQV
;
A
#
# COMPACT_ATOMS: atom_id res chain seq x y z
N GLU A 1 16.34 -21.84 11.32
CA GLU A 1 16.23 -20.91 10.16
C GLU A 1 16.07 -19.46 10.58
N LYS A 2 14.98 -19.05 11.26
CA LYS A 2 14.77 -17.66 11.71
C LYS A 2 15.97 -17.03 12.45
N ALA A 3 16.57 -17.75 13.39
CA ALA A 3 17.73 -17.27 14.14
C ALA A 3 19.00 -17.08 13.27
N HIS A 4 19.16 -17.90 12.22
CA HIS A 4 20.29 -17.79 11.29
C HIS A 4 20.19 -16.53 10.41
N TYR A 5 18.98 -16.11 10.05
CA TYR A 5 18.78 -14.86 9.32
C TYR A 5 18.79 -13.63 10.24
N ALA A 6 18.28 -13.75 11.47
CA ALA A 6 18.35 -12.67 12.45
C ALA A 6 19.79 -12.26 12.81
N SER A 7 20.75 -13.20 12.83
CA SER A 7 22.16 -12.87 13.04
C SER A 7 22.81 -12.12 11.88
N ARG A 8 22.16 -12.09 10.71
CA ARG A 8 22.62 -11.42 9.48
C ARG A 8 21.78 -10.19 9.15
N ASP A 9 21.13 -9.61 10.14
CA ASP A 9 20.30 -8.42 9.98
C ASP A 9 21.14 -7.22 9.49
N PRO A 10 20.83 -6.65 8.30
CA PRO A 10 21.55 -5.50 7.77
C PRO A 10 21.40 -4.23 8.63
N ILE A 11 20.29 -4.07 9.36
CA ILE A 11 20.04 -2.90 10.21
C ILE A 11 21.00 -2.94 11.40
N VAL A 12 21.15 -4.11 12.04
CA VAL A 12 22.09 -4.30 13.15
C VAL A 12 23.53 -4.14 12.67
N ALA A 13 23.86 -4.68 11.49
CA ALA A 13 25.19 -4.54 10.90
C ALA A 13 25.54 -3.07 10.60
N LEU A 14 24.61 -2.33 10.00
CA LEU A 14 24.79 -0.90 9.69
C LEU A 14 24.90 -0.06 10.97
N LYS A 15 24.06 -0.32 11.98
CA LYS A 15 24.10 0.37 13.28
C LYS A 15 25.47 0.25 13.94
N LYS A 16 26.07 -0.94 13.93
CA LYS A 16 27.44 -1.16 14.42
C LYS A 16 28.46 -0.34 13.64
N TYR A 17 28.42 -0.41 12.32
CA TYR A 17 29.33 0.32 11.45
C TYR A 17 29.28 1.84 11.69
N ILE A 18 28.08 2.41 11.83
CA ILE A 18 27.89 3.85 12.08
C ILE A 18 28.53 4.28 13.40
N ILE A 19 28.35 3.49 14.47
CA ILE A 19 28.91 3.78 15.79
C ILE A 19 30.43 3.58 15.80
N GLU A 20 30.93 2.50 15.22
CA GLU A 20 32.36 2.18 15.16
C GLU A 20 33.17 3.20 14.34
N ASN A 21 32.53 3.91 13.42
CA ASN A 21 33.16 4.94 12.57
C ASN A 21 32.80 6.38 13.02
N ASP A 22 32.25 6.56 14.23
CA ASP A 22 31.89 7.86 14.81
C ASP A 22 30.99 8.73 13.88
N LEU A 23 30.15 8.09 13.06
CA LEU A 23 29.29 8.78 12.09
C LEU A 23 27.99 9.31 12.72
N ALA A 24 27.53 8.68 13.79
CA ALA A 24 26.41 9.12 14.61
C ALA A 24 26.48 8.48 16.00
N THR A 25 25.80 9.09 16.95
CA THR A 25 25.68 8.60 18.33
C THR A 25 24.49 7.65 18.50
N GLU A 26 24.53 6.79 19.53
CA GLU A 26 23.38 5.95 19.88
C GLU A 26 22.11 6.76 20.16
N SER A 27 22.25 7.97 20.72
CA SER A 27 21.12 8.85 21.02
C SER A 27 20.44 9.36 19.75
N GLU A 28 21.20 9.71 18.71
CA GLU A 28 20.66 10.14 17.43
C GLU A 28 19.94 8.99 16.72
N LEU A 29 20.52 7.78 16.75
CA LEU A 29 19.89 6.60 16.18
C LEU A 29 18.57 6.25 16.89
N LYS A 30 18.53 6.33 18.24
CA LYS A 30 17.29 6.15 19.01
C LYS A 30 16.25 7.22 18.70
N ALA A 31 16.67 8.46 18.46
CA ALA A 31 15.75 9.53 18.05
C ALA A 31 15.16 9.28 16.66
N ILE A 32 15.92 8.67 15.75
CA ILE A 32 15.41 8.23 14.43
C ILE A 32 14.42 7.07 14.60
N GLU A 33 14.76 6.04 15.39
CA GLU A 33 13.88 4.92 15.71
C GLU A 33 12.52 5.43 16.24
N LYS A 34 12.54 6.34 17.21
CA LYS A 34 11.32 6.94 17.75
C LYS A 34 10.47 7.67 16.71
N LYS A 35 11.10 8.45 15.82
CA LYS A 35 10.38 9.15 14.74
C LYS A 35 9.73 8.17 13.76
N ILE A 36 10.39 7.03 13.51
CA ILE A 36 9.84 5.98 12.65
C ILE A 36 8.64 5.34 13.33
N ASP A 37 8.71 5.06 14.63
CA ASP A 37 7.59 4.52 15.39
C ASP A 37 6.37 5.44 15.32
N GLU A 38 6.56 6.76 15.50
CA GLU A 38 5.49 7.76 15.35
C GLU A 38 4.86 7.73 13.94
N VAL A 39 5.68 7.65 12.88
CA VAL A 39 5.17 7.56 11.50
C VAL A 39 4.40 6.26 11.25
N ILE A 40 4.82 5.15 11.86
CA ILE A 40 4.12 3.87 11.75
C ILE A 40 2.77 3.94 12.47
N GLU A 41 2.73 4.51 13.67
CA GLU A 41 1.49 4.69 14.43
C GLU A 41 0.47 5.52 13.62
N ASP A 42 0.90 6.66 13.07
CA ASP A 42 0.05 7.50 12.22
C ASP A 42 -0.45 6.76 10.97
N ALA A 43 0.41 5.95 10.34
CA ALA A 43 0.03 5.17 9.16
C ALA A 43 -0.97 4.05 9.48
N VAL A 44 -0.84 3.42 10.65
CA VAL A 44 -1.79 2.40 11.14
C VAL A 44 -3.14 3.05 11.46
N GLU A 45 -3.14 4.18 12.16
CA GLU A 45 -4.38 4.90 12.47
C GLU A 45 -5.10 5.33 11.19
N PHE A 46 -4.37 5.86 10.21
CA PHE A 46 -4.93 6.19 8.89
C PHE A 46 -5.56 4.98 8.20
N ALA A 47 -4.88 3.82 8.23
CA ALA A 47 -5.38 2.60 7.61
C ALA A 47 -6.66 2.09 8.29
N ASP A 48 -6.71 2.13 9.62
CA ASP A 48 -7.87 1.68 10.41
C ASP A 48 -9.08 2.62 10.29
N GLN A 49 -8.83 3.93 10.16
CA GLN A 49 -9.88 4.94 9.97
C GLN A 49 -10.37 5.01 8.51
N SER A 50 -9.64 4.41 7.57
CA SER A 50 -9.98 4.46 6.15
C SER A 50 -11.30 3.72 5.90
N PRO A 51 -12.31 4.37 5.28
CA PRO A 51 -13.58 3.74 5.00
C PRO A 51 -13.41 2.60 3.98
N LEU A 52 -14.25 1.57 4.11
CA LEU A 52 -14.32 0.51 3.11
C LEU A 52 -14.72 1.08 1.74
N PRO A 53 -14.16 0.55 0.63
CA PRO A 53 -14.51 1.01 -0.70
C PRO A 53 -16.01 0.76 -0.98
N PRO A 54 -16.69 1.67 -1.71
CA PRO A 54 -18.09 1.50 -2.04
C PRO A 54 -18.27 0.34 -3.02
N ARG A 55 -19.45 -0.30 -3.01
CA ARG A 55 -19.78 -1.44 -3.89
C ARG A 55 -19.55 -1.15 -5.37
N SER A 56 -19.68 0.10 -5.82
CA SER A 56 -19.45 0.49 -7.22
C SER A 56 -18.02 0.22 -7.70
N GLN A 57 -17.03 0.20 -6.80
CA GLN A 57 -15.63 -0.10 -7.12
C GLN A 57 -15.36 -1.61 -7.32
N LEU A 58 -16.33 -2.49 -7.05
CA LEU A 58 -16.14 -3.95 -7.11
C LEU A 58 -15.66 -4.44 -8.48
N LEU A 59 -16.08 -3.78 -9.56
CA LEU A 59 -15.72 -4.11 -10.94
C LEU A 59 -14.73 -3.12 -11.56
N GLU A 60 -14.22 -2.17 -10.79
CA GLU A 60 -13.22 -1.23 -11.26
C GLU A 60 -11.87 -1.95 -11.45
N ASN A 61 -11.08 -1.54 -12.45
CA ASN A 61 -9.74 -2.06 -12.76
C ASN A 61 -9.67 -3.55 -13.14
N VAL A 62 -10.79 -4.19 -13.48
CA VAL A 62 -10.80 -5.55 -14.05
C VAL A 62 -10.18 -5.56 -15.46
N PHE A 63 -10.44 -4.52 -16.24
CA PHE A 63 -9.84 -4.29 -17.55
C PHE A 63 -9.14 -2.93 -17.59
N ALA A 64 -8.07 -2.84 -18.38
CA ALA A 64 -7.34 -1.58 -18.57
C ALA A 64 -8.16 -0.53 -19.34
N ASP A 65 -9.11 -0.96 -20.19
CA ASP A 65 -10.03 -0.04 -20.85
C ASP A 65 -11.23 0.26 -19.91
N PRO A 66 -11.40 1.52 -19.47
CA PRO A 66 -12.47 1.93 -18.56
C PRO A 66 -13.87 1.90 -19.21
N LYS A 67 -13.97 1.67 -20.53
CA LYS A 67 -15.25 1.50 -21.24
C LYS A 67 -15.88 0.12 -21.06
N GLY A 68 -15.20 -0.79 -20.35
CA GLY A 68 -15.69 -2.14 -20.09
C GLY A 68 -16.77 -2.25 -18.99
N PHE A 69 -16.93 -3.48 -18.51
CA PHE A 69 -17.86 -3.87 -17.44
C PHE A 69 -17.65 -3.04 -16.16
N GLY A 70 -18.74 -2.56 -15.55
CA GLY A 70 -18.70 -1.73 -14.34
C GLY A 70 -20.09 -1.60 -13.70
N ILE A 71 -20.17 -0.95 -12.54
CA ILE A 71 -21.44 -0.60 -11.88
C ILE A 71 -21.71 0.89 -12.10
N GLY A 72 -22.90 1.24 -12.57
CA GLY A 72 -23.32 2.62 -12.79
C GLY A 72 -23.55 3.40 -11.48
N PRO A 73 -23.66 4.73 -11.54
CA PRO A 73 -24.00 5.57 -10.37
C PRO A 73 -25.36 5.22 -9.75
N ASP A 74 -26.22 4.57 -10.53
CA ASP A 74 -27.55 4.06 -10.18
C ASP A 74 -27.51 2.66 -9.53
N GLY A 75 -26.33 2.04 -9.41
CA GLY A 75 -26.13 0.75 -8.78
C GLY A 75 -26.43 -0.47 -9.67
N ARG A 76 -26.79 -0.26 -10.94
CA ARG A 76 -26.99 -1.33 -11.93
C ARG A 76 -25.69 -1.69 -12.64
N TYR A 77 -25.61 -2.89 -13.19
CA TYR A 77 -24.46 -3.26 -14.01
C TYR A 77 -24.52 -2.53 -15.35
N ARG A 78 -23.41 -1.93 -15.79
CA ARG A 78 -23.31 -1.27 -17.10
C ARG A 78 -23.61 -2.21 -18.26
N CYS A 79 -23.50 -3.54 -18.08
CA CYS A 79 -23.91 -4.51 -19.09
C CYS A 79 -25.42 -4.57 -19.35
N GLU A 80 -26.22 -3.99 -18.44
CA GLU A 80 -27.66 -3.83 -18.61
C GLU A 80 -28.02 -2.59 -19.44
N ASP A 81 -27.04 -1.71 -19.73
CA ASP A 81 -27.27 -0.53 -20.56
C ASP A 81 -27.46 -0.93 -22.03
N PRO A 82 -28.52 -0.45 -22.72
CA PRO A 82 -28.80 -0.81 -24.11
C PRO A 82 -27.65 -0.53 -25.10
N GLY A 83 -26.75 0.42 -24.77
CA GLY A 83 -25.58 0.78 -25.56
C GLY A 83 -24.28 0.07 -25.15
N PHE A 84 -24.33 -0.89 -24.21
CA PHE A 84 -23.15 -1.56 -23.68
C PHE A 84 -22.32 -2.28 -24.75
N THR A 85 -23.00 -2.94 -25.70
CA THR A 85 -22.36 -3.69 -26.78
C THR A 85 -21.87 -2.80 -27.92
N GLU A 86 -22.20 -1.51 -27.93
CA GLU A 86 -21.80 -0.58 -29.01
C GLU A 86 -20.33 -0.15 -28.90
N GLY A 87 -19.69 -0.39 -27.75
CA GLY A 87 -18.31 0.01 -27.46
C GLY A 87 -17.34 -1.11 -27.10
N THR A 88 -17.78 -2.37 -26.99
CA THR A 88 -16.87 -3.49 -26.71
C THR A 88 -16.11 -3.87 -27.97
N ALA A 89 -14.91 -3.29 -28.10
CA ALA A 89 -13.81 -3.66 -28.99
C ALA A 89 -14.21 -4.05 -30.43
N GLN A 90 -13.94 -3.16 -31.40
CA GLN A 90 -13.61 -3.66 -32.73
C GLN A 90 -12.42 -4.62 -32.59
N VAL A 91 -12.61 -5.87 -33.01
CA VAL A 91 -11.54 -6.86 -33.19
C VAL A 91 -10.56 -6.36 -34.25
#